data_AF-A0A2V9X271-F1
#
_entry.id   AF-A0A2V9X271-F1
#
_cell.length_a   1.000
_cell.length_b   1.000
_cell.length_c   1.000
_cell.angle_alpha   90.00
_cell.angle_beta   90.00
_cell.angle_gamma   90.00
#
_symmetry.space_group_name_H-M   'P 1'
#
loop_
_entity.id
_entity.type
_entity.pdbx_description
1 polymer ?
#
loop_
_entity_poly.entity_id
_entity_poly.type
_entity_poly.pdbx_seq_one_letter_code
_entity_poly.pdbx_strand_id
1 'polypeptide(L)'
;MNTSELIYDWNKKHPPGLKPHGPALLNDESLRDGLQSPSVRDPPIPEKLEILHLMEALGIDSLDLSLPGAGARGGGSDGASPRDRRAQDDGR
;
A
#
# COMPACT_ATOMS: atom_id res chain seq x y z
N MET A 1 -35.87 15.11 -18.16
CA MET A 1 -34.73 14.25 -18.55
C MET A 1 -34.76 12.99 -17.72
N ASN A 2 -34.69 11.82 -18.37
CA ASN A 2 -34.57 10.55 -17.67
C ASN A 2 -33.08 10.25 -17.46
N THR A 3 -32.63 10.09 -16.21
CA THR A 3 -31.21 9.83 -15.87
C THR A 3 -30.64 8.62 -16.60
N SER A 4 -31.48 7.64 -16.95
CA SER A 4 -31.08 6.43 -17.66
C SER A 4 -30.55 6.70 -19.06
N GLU A 5 -30.94 7.83 -19.69
CA GLU A 5 -30.44 8.24 -21.01
C GLU A 5 -29.02 8.85 -20.93
N LEU A 6 -28.55 9.20 -19.73
CA LEU A 6 -27.20 9.74 -19.48
C LEU A 6 -26.20 8.66 -19.06
N ILE A 7 -26.67 7.45 -18.74
CA ILE A 7 -25.82 6.35 -18.27
C ILE A 7 -25.50 5.45 -19.46
N TYR A 8 -24.25 5.52 -19.93
CA TYR A 8 -23.74 4.60 -20.93
C TYR A 8 -23.19 3.34 -20.26
N ASP A 9 -23.82 2.18 -20.52
CA ASP A 9 -23.44 0.89 -19.96
C ASP A 9 -22.37 0.17 -20.81
N TRP A 10 -21.13 0.23 -20.35
CA TRP A 10 -19.98 -0.42 -20.98
C TRP A 10 -20.06 -1.96 -20.96
N ASN A 11 -20.84 -2.55 -20.04
CA ASN A 11 -20.96 -4.01 -19.94
C ASN A 11 -21.67 -4.64 -21.15
N LYS A 12 -22.36 -3.83 -21.98
CA LYS A 12 -23.06 -4.31 -23.19
C LYS A 12 -22.15 -4.43 -24.41
N LYS A 13 -20.87 -4.06 -24.32
CA LYS A 13 -19.94 -3.99 -25.47
C LYS A 13 -18.98 -5.17 -25.60
N HIS A 14 -19.15 -6.24 -24.82
CA HIS A 14 -18.30 -7.42 -24.97
C HIS A 14 -18.62 -8.17 -26.28
N PRO A 15 -17.61 -8.49 -27.11
CA PRO A 15 -17.78 -9.44 -28.20
C PRO A 15 -18.37 -10.75 -27.68
N PRO A 16 -19.28 -11.41 -28.42
CA PRO A 16 -19.72 -12.76 -28.06
C PRO A 16 -18.49 -13.66 -27.89
N GLY A 17 -18.28 -14.19 -26.68
CA GLY A 17 -17.14 -15.06 -26.37
C GLY A 17 -16.04 -14.42 -25.51
N LEU A 18 -16.08 -13.12 -25.23
CA LEU A 18 -15.15 -12.48 -24.28
C LEU A 18 -15.62 -12.69 -22.82
N LYS A 19 -15.71 -13.95 -22.39
CA LYS A 19 -15.86 -14.27 -20.96
C LYS A 19 -14.45 -14.49 -20.39
N PRO A 20 -14.04 -13.79 -19.32
CA PRO A 20 -12.80 -14.10 -18.62
C PRO A 20 -12.77 -15.59 -18.27
N HIS A 21 -11.65 -16.25 -18.55
CA HIS A 21 -11.45 -17.64 -18.20
C HIS A 21 -11.16 -17.72 -16.69
N GLY A 22 -12.18 -18.04 -15.90
CA GLY A 22 -12.05 -18.25 -14.45
C GLY A 22 -12.63 -17.12 -13.59
N PRO A 23 -12.54 -17.26 -12.26
CA PRO A 23 -12.97 -16.22 -11.33
C PRO A 23 -12.08 -14.98 -11.48
N ALA A 24 -12.66 -13.81 -11.21
CA ALA A 24 -11.86 -12.61 -11.02
C ALA A 24 -11.03 -12.76 -9.74
N LEU A 25 -9.73 -12.49 -9.83
CA LEU A 25 -8.83 -12.46 -8.69
C LEU A 25 -8.69 -11.00 -8.22
N LEU A 26 -8.66 -10.80 -6.91
CA LEU A 26 -8.52 -9.49 -6.29
C LEU A 26 -7.09 -9.25 -5.83
N ASN A 27 -6.46 -8.22 -6.40
CA ASN A 27 -5.17 -7.71 -5.98
C ASN A 27 -5.35 -6.43 -5.17
N ASP A 28 -5.07 -6.47 -3.87
CA ASP A 28 -5.23 -5.33 -2.98
C ASP A 28 -3.94 -4.49 -2.87
N GLU A 29 -4.04 -3.19 -3.15
CA GLU A 29 -2.91 -2.24 -3.07
C GLU A 29 -3.06 -1.24 -1.89
N SER A 30 -3.92 -1.52 -0.91
CA SER A 30 -4.18 -0.60 0.22
C SER A 30 -2.93 -0.27 1.03
N LEU A 31 -2.04 -1.25 1.22
CA LEU A 31 -0.77 -1.08 1.94
C LEU A 31 0.40 -0.57 1.06
N ARG A 32 0.14 -0.29 -0.23
CA ARG A 32 1.09 0.35 -1.15
C ARG A 32 0.55 1.68 -1.67
N ASP A 33 -0.44 1.62 -2.56
CA ASP A 33 -1.01 2.78 -3.25
C ASP A 33 -1.87 3.60 -2.28
N GLY A 34 -2.60 2.91 -1.38
CA GLY A 34 -3.35 3.59 -0.32
C GLY A 34 -2.46 4.47 0.57
N LEU A 35 -1.22 4.02 0.86
CA LEU A 35 -0.24 4.80 1.62
C LEU A 35 0.37 5.97 0.84
N GLN A 36 0.18 6.06 -0.49
CA GLN A 36 0.61 7.21 -1.28
C GLN A 36 -0.34 8.40 -1.15
N SER A 37 -1.55 8.19 -0.63
CA SER A 37 -2.49 9.27 -0.36
C SER A 37 -1.94 10.22 0.71
N PRO A 38 -1.88 11.55 0.45
CA PRO A 38 -1.35 12.51 1.41
C PRO A 38 -2.23 12.66 2.66
N SER A 39 -3.46 12.14 2.63
CA SER A 39 -4.40 12.17 3.76
C SER A 39 -4.39 10.89 4.60
N VAL A 40 -3.66 9.86 4.17
CA VAL A 40 -3.58 8.58 4.87
C VAL A 40 -2.43 8.62 5.87
N ARG A 41 -2.70 8.25 7.12
CA ARG A 41 -1.64 8.01 8.10
C ARG A 41 -1.05 6.63 7.82
N ASP A 42 0.27 6.54 7.91
CA ASP A 42 0.96 5.26 7.88
C ASP A 42 0.68 4.45 9.16
N PRO A 43 0.01 3.29 9.08
CA PRO A 43 -0.29 2.49 10.26
C PRO A 43 1.00 1.86 10.84
N PRO A 44 1.12 1.73 12.17
CA PRO A 44 2.19 0.98 12.81
C PRO A 44 2.14 -0.50 12.43
N ILE A 45 3.25 -1.22 12.65
CA ILE A 45 3.38 -2.64 12.27
C ILE A 45 2.23 -3.53 12.80
N PRO A 46 1.76 -3.41 14.06
CA PRO A 46 0.67 -4.24 14.55
C PRO A 46 -0.64 -4.04 13.77
N GLU A 47 -0.98 -2.78 13.44
CA GLU A 47 -2.18 -2.48 12.63
C GLU A 47 -2.03 -3.03 11.20
N LYS A 48 -0.83 -2.97 10.62
CA LYS A 48 -0.56 -3.60 9.30
C LYS A 48 -0.77 -5.12 9.34
N LEU A 49 -0.33 -5.79 10.40
CA LEU A 49 -0.55 -7.23 10.56
C LEU A 49 -2.04 -7.57 10.72
N GLU A 50 -2.79 -6.75 11.47
CA GLU A 50 -4.24 -6.90 11.59
C GLU A 50 -4.93 -6.76 10.23
N ILE A 51 -4.56 -5.75 9.44
CA ILE A 51 -5.05 -5.56 8.07
C ILE A 51 -4.80 -6.81 7.22
N LEU A 52 -3.62 -7.42 7.32
CA LEU A 52 -3.29 -8.64 6.57
C LEU A 52 -4.17 -9.84 6.95
N HIS A 53 -4.43 -10.05 8.23
CA HIS A 53 -5.34 -11.11 8.67
C HIS A 53 -6.78 -10.84 8.21
N LEU A 54 -7.21 -9.57 8.18
CA LEU A 54 -8.52 -9.20 7.66
C LEU A 54 -8.63 -9.43 6.14
N MET A 55 -7.57 -9.15 5.38
CA MET A 55 -7.51 -9.44 3.94
C MET A 55 -7.60 -10.96 3.67
N GLU A 56 -6.93 -11.79 4.47
CA GLU A 56 -7.06 -13.24 4.38
C GLU A 56 -8.49 -13.71 4.69
N ALA A 57 -9.10 -13.19 5.77
CA ALA A 57 -10.49 -13.48 6.12
C ALA A 57 -11.51 -13.03 5.05
N LEU A 58 -11.20 -11.97 4.29
CA LEU A 58 -12.00 -11.49 3.17
C LEU A 58 -11.81 -12.31 1.88
N GLY A 59 -10.80 -13.19 1.83
CA GLY A 59 -10.48 -13.98 0.65
C GLY A 59 -9.78 -13.17 -0.46
N ILE A 60 -8.97 -12.17 -0.09
CA ILE A 60 -8.14 -11.44 -1.06
C ILE A 60 -7.06 -12.37 -1.62
N ASP A 61 -6.94 -12.47 -2.94
CA ASP A 61 -6.04 -13.43 -3.61
C ASP A 61 -4.58 -13.01 -3.55
N SER A 62 -4.31 -11.71 -3.69
CA SER A 62 -2.96 -11.15 -3.63
C SER A 62 -2.97 -9.72 -3.11
N LEU A 63 -1.84 -9.27 -2.59
CA LEU A 63 -1.68 -7.89 -2.15
C LEU A 63 -0.26 -7.38 -2.37
N ASP A 64 -0.11 -6.07 -2.49
CA ASP A 64 1.18 -5.40 -2.66
C ASP A 64 1.59 -4.65 -1.37
N LEU A 65 2.74 -5.06 -0.79
CA LEU A 65 3.33 -4.46 0.41
C LEU A 65 4.34 -3.35 0.13
N SER A 66 4.59 -3.01 -1.14
CA SER A 66 5.71 -2.19 -1.60
C SER A 66 7.10 -2.82 -1.40
N LEU A 67 8.11 -2.23 -2.06
CA LEU A 67 9.50 -2.66 -1.93
C LEU A 67 10.04 -2.42 -0.50
N PRO A 68 10.74 -3.39 0.11
CA PRO A 68 11.37 -3.26 1.43
C PRO A 68 12.55 -2.26 1.51
N GLY A 69 12.57 -1.21 0.68
CA GLY A 69 13.61 -0.18 0.65
C GLY A 69 13.14 1.23 0.26
N ALA A 70 11.83 1.46 0.06
CA ALA A 70 11.30 2.77 -0.35
C ALA A 70 11.16 3.80 0.79
N GLY A 71 11.69 3.50 1.99
CA GLY A 71 11.76 4.45 3.10
C GLY A 71 12.78 3.99 4.15
N ALA A 72 13.43 4.95 4.82
CA ALA A 72 14.48 4.76 5.83
C ALA A 72 13.98 4.14 7.14
N ARG A 73 13.33 2.96 7.08
CA ARG A 73 12.64 2.35 8.23
C ARG A 73 13.10 0.93 8.54
N GLY A 74 14.21 0.50 7.94
CA GLY A 74 15.05 -0.58 8.46
C GLY A 74 16.16 0.02 9.33
N GLY A 75 15.88 0.21 10.61
CA GLY A 75 16.88 0.68 11.56
C GLY A 75 16.27 1.36 12.76
N GLY A 76 15.99 0.60 13.82
CA GLY A 76 16.16 1.17 15.15
C GLY A 76 17.61 1.59 15.28
N SER A 77 17.87 2.89 15.28
CA SER A 77 19.15 3.45 15.71
C SER A 77 18.92 4.34 16.90
N ASP A 78 18.82 3.71 18.07
CA ASP A 78 19.53 4.22 19.23
C ASP A 78 21.03 4.25 18.85
N GLY A 79 21.58 5.42 18.59
CA GLY A 79 22.97 5.54 18.16
C GLY A 79 23.32 6.94 17.69
N ALA A 80 23.88 7.73 18.61
CA ALA A 80 24.40 9.07 18.47
C ALA A 80 24.86 9.49 17.06
N SER A 81 24.42 10.68 16.66
CA SER A 81 24.91 11.43 15.51
C SER A 81 26.45 11.55 15.53
N PRO A 82 27.17 11.20 14.44
CA PRO A 82 28.63 11.39 14.35
C PRO A 82 29.12 12.84 14.41
N ARG A 83 28.23 13.82 14.54
CA ARG A 83 28.58 15.26 14.56
C ARG A 83 29.06 15.77 15.92
N ASP A 84 28.93 14.99 17.00
CA ASP A 84 29.28 15.47 18.35
C ASP A 84 30.67 15.00 18.87
N ARG A 85 31.47 14.30 18.05
CA ARG A 85 32.80 13.78 18.47
C ARG A 85 34.00 14.66 18.06
N ARG A 86 33.80 15.92 17.69
CA ARG A 86 34.88 16.80 17.21
C ARG A 86 35.03 18.12 17.99
N ALA A 87 34.72 18.10 19.29
CA ALA A 87 34.89 19.26 20.17
C ALA A 87 35.54 18.93 21.53
N GLN A 88 36.11 17.74 21.70
CA GLN A 88 36.82 17.35 22.93
C GLN A 88 38.14 16.66 22.59
N ASP A 89 39.06 17.36 21.92
CA ASP A 89 40.48 16.94 21.93
C ASP A 89 41.49 18.10 21.81
N ASP A 90 41.04 19.35 21.87
CA ASP A 90 41.95 20.51 21.82
C ASP A 90 42.09 21.11 23.23
N GLY A 91 42.76 20.37 24.11
CA GLY A 91 43.19 20.80 25.43
C GLY A 91 44.65 20.45 25.66
N ARG A 92 45.55 21.36 25.24
CA ARG A 92 46.95 21.38 25.65
C ARG A 92 47.31 22.75 26.19
#